data_AF-A0ABD0MGL1-F1
#
_entry.id   AF-A0ABD0MGL1-F1
#
_cell.length_a   1.000
_cell.length_b   1.000
_cell.length_c   1.000
_cell.angle_alpha   90.00
_cell.angle_beta   90.00
_cell.angle_gamma   90.00
#
_symmetry.space_group_name_H-M   'P 1'
#
loop_
_entity.id
_entity.type
_entity.pdbx_description
1 polymer ?
#
loop_
_entity_poly.entity_id
_entity_poly.type
_entity_poly.pdbx_seq_one_letter_code
_entity_poly.pdbx_strand_id
1 'polypeptide(L)'
;MALIHNMSEECIKSELDLFTVPLTQTAIEKNAYIEVPPLSAISDTAPLVFFIAGTGEDYIDLNNTLLFLRVKITNPNGTDIADGAPVGHINYAGATIFPQVDVSLGDRLISQSTNAHPYRCLIECLLNYDKHTLETVFSAGLFYKDHMVTWMLQTPLEEIMARQRELPLPMPVMCRTTCTHSQRYLLSRKTDA
;
A
#
# COMPACT_ATOMS: atom_id res chain seq x y z
N MET A 1 12.16 -0.10 30.15
CA MET A 1 12.24 -1.56 30.46
C MET A 1 11.32 -2.26 29.49
N ALA A 2 11.87 -3.17 28.69
CA ALA A 2 11.25 -3.69 27.49
C ALA A 2 10.08 -4.64 27.80
N LEU A 3 9.02 -4.54 26.99
CA LEU A 3 7.85 -5.42 26.95
C LEU A 3 8.25 -6.79 26.40
N ILE A 4 9.04 -7.56 27.15
CA ILE A 4 9.43 -8.93 26.78
C ILE A 4 8.43 -9.89 27.44
N HIS A 5 7.79 -10.73 26.63
CA HIS A 5 6.79 -11.68 27.11
C HIS A 5 7.48 -12.78 27.94
N ASN A 6 6.93 -13.14 29.10
CA ASN A 6 7.60 -14.07 30.03
C ASN A 6 7.84 -15.48 29.47
N MET A 7 7.21 -15.83 28.34
CA MET A 7 7.41 -17.11 27.64
C MET A 7 8.28 -17.00 26.38
N SER A 8 8.79 -15.82 26.04
CA SER A 8 9.68 -15.70 24.87
C SER A 8 11.11 -16.05 25.27
N GLU A 9 11.73 -16.96 24.54
CA GLU A 9 13.15 -17.28 24.66
C GLU A 9 14.02 -16.25 23.92
N GLU A 10 15.30 -16.17 24.31
CA GLU A 10 16.27 -15.32 23.63
C GLU A 10 16.53 -15.85 22.22
N CYS A 11 16.28 -15.02 21.21
CA CYS A 11 16.48 -15.37 19.81
C CYS A 11 17.57 -14.48 19.20
N ILE A 12 18.54 -15.10 18.52
CA ILE A 12 19.48 -14.40 17.65
C ILE A 12 18.83 -14.23 16.28
N LYS A 13 19.00 -13.03 15.69
CA LYS A 13 18.54 -12.76 14.33
C LYS A 13 19.26 -13.70 13.36
N SER A 14 18.52 -14.46 12.56
CA SER A 14 19.08 -15.49 11.67
C SER A 14 20.12 -14.95 10.69
N GLU A 15 20.03 -13.67 10.30
CA GLU A 15 21.00 -12.99 9.42
C GLU A 15 22.37 -12.76 10.07
N LEU A 16 22.43 -12.76 11.41
CA LEU A 16 23.64 -12.52 12.18
C LEU A 16 24.32 -13.82 12.64
N ASP A 17 23.60 -14.95 12.57
CA ASP A 17 24.14 -16.26 12.91
C ASP A 17 24.75 -16.95 11.69
N LEU A 18 25.95 -16.48 11.33
CA LEU A 18 26.65 -16.85 10.08
C LEU A 18 27.30 -18.24 10.10
N PHE A 19 27.45 -18.85 11.28
CA PHE A 19 28.28 -20.04 11.45
C PHE A 19 27.51 -21.29 11.85
N THR A 20 26.26 -21.15 12.27
CA THR A 20 25.39 -22.29 12.54
C THR A 20 24.58 -22.64 11.30
N VAL A 21 24.17 -23.91 11.22
CA VAL A 21 23.20 -24.31 10.21
C VAL A 21 21.84 -23.77 10.66
N PRO A 22 21.19 -22.90 9.87
CA PRO A 22 19.92 -22.30 10.29
C PRO A 22 18.83 -23.38 10.38
N LEU A 23 17.92 -23.19 11.33
CA LEU A 23 16.72 -24.02 11.44
C LEU A 23 15.88 -23.88 10.16
N THR A 24 15.37 -24.99 9.66
CA THR A 24 14.47 -24.97 8.49
C THR A 24 13.05 -24.69 8.96
N GLN A 25 12.44 -23.62 8.45
CA GLN A 25 11.03 -23.33 8.73
C GLN A 25 10.15 -24.36 8.02
N THR A 26 9.53 -25.26 8.78
CA THR A 26 8.58 -26.27 8.29
C THR A 26 7.13 -25.95 8.64
N ALA A 27 6.90 -24.93 9.49
CA ALA A 27 5.57 -24.66 10.00
C ALA A 27 4.62 -24.04 8.96
N ILE A 28 5.13 -23.27 7.99
CA ILE A 28 4.33 -22.65 6.94
C ILE A 28 4.31 -23.60 5.74
N GLU A 29 3.18 -24.25 5.50
CA GLU A 29 3.08 -25.22 4.40
C GLU A 29 2.86 -24.55 3.04
N LYS A 30 1.98 -23.55 3.03
CA LYS A 30 1.49 -22.91 1.81
C LYS A 30 1.22 -21.45 2.10
N ASN A 31 1.35 -20.68 1.02
CA ASN A 31 1.13 -19.27 1.03
C ASN A 31 0.34 -18.86 -0.22
N ALA A 32 -0.78 -18.14 -0.05
CA ALA A 32 -1.62 -17.68 -1.15
C ALA A 32 -2.16 -16.27 -0.91
N TYR A 33 -2.34 -15.51 -1.99
CA TYR A 33 -3.06 -14.24 -1.96
C TYR A 33 -4.54 -14.45 -2.24
N ILE A 34 -5.42 -14.12 -1.29
CA ILE A 34 -6.87 -14.16 -1.50
C ILE A 34 -7.42 -12.77 -1.72
N GLU A 35 -8.26 -12.69 -2.76
CA GLU A 35 -8.93 -11.51 -3.29
C GLU A 35 -10.28 -11.26 -2.61
N VAL A 36 -10.38 -10.24 -1.74
CA VAL A 36 -11.61 -9.87 -1.01
C VAL A 36 -12.24 -8.61 -1.61
N PRO A 37 -13.50 -8.65 -2.11
CA PRO A 37 -14.20 -7.48 -2.58
C PRO A 37 -14.71 -6.62 -1.41
N PRO A 38 -14.94 -5.31 -1.61
CA PRO A 38 -15.58 -4.47 -0.60
C PRO A 38 -17.02 -4.92 -0.35
N LEU A 39 -17.46 -4.82 0.90
CA LEU A 39 -18.84 -5.07 1.29
C LEU A 39 -19.78 -3.94 0.84
N SER A 40 -19.27 -2.71 0.84
CA SER A 40 -19.98 -1.51 0.44
C SER A 40 -19.87 -1.28 -1.07
N ALA A 41 -20.96 -0.81 -1.70
CA ALA A 41 -20.88 -0.24 -3.03
C ALA A 41 -20.07 1.07 -3.02
N ILE A 42 -19.35 1.33 -4.10
CA ILE A 42 -18.55 2.55 -4.25
C ILE A 42 -19.50 3.73 -4.42
N SER A 43 -19.43 4.68 -3.50
CA SER A 43 -20.16 5.95 -3.57
C SER A 43 -19.31 7.08 -2.98
N ASP A 44 -19.60 8.32 -3.33
CA ASP A 44 -18.78 9.47 -2.94
C ASP A 44 -18.83 9.78 -1.43
N THR A 45 -19.83 9.26 -0.72
CA THR A 45 -20.09 9.58 0.70
C THR A 45 -19.94 8.38 1.63
N ALA A 46 -20.03 7.14 1.12
CA ALA A 46 -19.94 5.97 1.96
C ALA A 46 -18.49 5.47 2.10
N PRO A 47 -18.10 5.00 3.31
CA PRO A 47 -16.81 4.38 3.50
C PRO A 47 -16.72 3.04 2.76
N LEU A 48 -15.51 2.74 2.27
CA LEU A 48 -15.16 1.41 1.76
C LEU A 48 -14.91 0.49 2.97
N VAL A 49 -15.74 -0.54 3.10
CA VAL A 49 -15.65 -1.50 4.20
C VAL A 49 -15.26 -2.86 3.64
N PHE A 50 -14.21 -3.44 4.21
CA PHE A 50 -13.78 -4.81 3.91
C PHE A 50 -13.98 -5.66 5.16
N PHE A 51 -14.61 -6.82 4.98
CA PHE A 51 -14.77 -7.80 6.05
C PHE A 51 -13.99 -9.06 5.69
N ILE A 52 -12.93 -9.32 6.45
CA ILE A 52 -12.05 -10.45 6.23
C ILE A 52 -12.35 -11.45 7.34
N ALA A 53 -13.12 -12.49 6.99
CA ALA A 53 -13.39 -13.59 7.90
C ALA A 53 -12.15 -14.49 8.02
N GLY A 54 -11.77 -14.86 9.24
CA GLY A 54 -10.78 -15.89 9.46
C GLY A 54 -11.33 -17.26 9.05
N THR A 55 -10.61 -17.96 8.18
CA THR A 55 -10.81 -19.40 7.97
C THR A 55 -10.06 -20.09 9.10
N GLY A 56 -10.72 -20.87 9.96
CA GLY A 56 -10.13 -21.44 11.19
C GLY A 56 -8.91 -22.36 10.98
N GLU A 57 -8.48 -22.55 9.73
CA GLU A 57 -7.33 -23.36 9.33
C GLU A 57 -6.15 -22.50 8.84
N ASP A 58 -6.39 -21.25 8.43
CA ASP A 58 -5.37 -20.39 7.82
C ASP A 58 -5.13 -19.14 8.67
N TYR A 59 -3.88 -18.72 8.75
CA TYR A 59 -3.51 -17.47 9.40
C TYR A 59 -3.39 -16.35 8.40
N ILE A 60 -3.91 -15.18 8.76
CA ILE A 60 -3.78 -13.95 7.97
C ILE A 60 -2.49 -13.25 8.39
N ASP A 61 -1.57 -13.06 7.46
CA ASP A 61 -0.40 -12.22 7.68
C ASP A 61 -0.76 -10.75 7.45
N LEU A 62 -0.86 -10.00 8.56
CA LEU A 62 -1.18 -8.56 8.56
C LEU A 62 -0.08 -7.68 7.94
N ASN A 63 1.15 -8.18 7.83
CA ASN A 63 2.24 -7.40 7.22
C ASN A 63 2.17 -7.44 5.69
N ASN A 64 1.63 -8.52 5.13
CA ASN A 64 1.49 -8.74 3.69
C ASN A 64 0.03 -8.57 3.22
N THR A 65 -0.58 -7.47 3.66
CA THR A 65 -1.95 -7.10 3.30
C THR A 65 -1.95 -5.88 2.40
N LEU A 66 -2.48 -6.02 1.20
CA LEU A 66 -2.40 -4.98 0.19
C LEU A 66 -3.80 -4.54 -0.26
N LEU A 67 -4.01 -3.22 -0.24
CA LEU A 67 -5.16 -2.60 -0.87
C LEU A 67 -4.90 -2.43 -2.37
N PHE A 68 -5.69 -3.09 -3.19
CA PHE A 68 -5.62 -2.97 -4.63
C PHE A 68 -6.60 -1.89 -5.13
N LEU A 69 -6.08 -0.90 -5.86
CA LEU A 69 -6.83 0.23 -6.39
C LEU A 69 -6.62 0.35 -7.90
N ARG A 70 -7.70 0.59 -8.62
CA ARG A 70 -7.74 0.92 -10.05
C ARG A 70 -8.64 2.15 -10.21
N VAL A 71 -7.97 3.28 -10.44
CA VAL A 71 -8.57 4.61 -10.52
C VAL A 71 -8.63 5.04 -11.98
N LYS A 72 -9.70 5.74 -12.35
CA LYS A 72 -9.84 6.42 -13.65
C LYS A 72 -10.20 7.88 -13.39
N ILE A 73 -9.41 8.80 -13.92
CA ILE A 73 -9.75 10.22 -13.90
C ILE A 73 -10.69 10.50 -15.07
N THR A 74 -11.83 11.12 -14.80
CA THR A 74 -12.82 11.52 -15.81
C THR A 74 -13.19 13.00 -15.61
N ASN A 75 -13.78 13.61 -16.64
CA ASN A 75 -14.37 14.93 -16.50
C ASN A 75 -15.59 14.87 -15.55
N PRO A 76 -16.08 16.02 -15.04
CA PRO A 76 -17.30 16.06 -14.21
C PRO A 76 -18.52 15.42 -14.86
N ASN A 77 -18.54 15.37 -16.21
CA ASN A 77 -19.61 14.78 -17.01
C ASN A 77 -19.45 13.26 -17.23
N GLY A 78 -18.46 12.62 -16.60
CA GLY A 78 -18.14 11.19 -16.77
C GLY A 78 -17.46 10.83 -18.09
N THR A 79 -17.15 11.82 -18.94
CA THR A 79 -16.46 11.61 -20.21
C THR A 79 -14.96 11.44 -20.01
N ASP A 80 -14.33 10.77 -20.96
CA ASP A 80 -12.88 10.61 -21.00
C ASP A 80 -12.18 11.96 -21.13
N ILE A 81 -11.01 12.06 -20.49
CA ILE A 81 -10.17 13.24 -20.55
C ILE A 81 -9.48 13.28 -21.92
N ALA A 82 -9.37 14.49 -22.48
CA ALA A 82 -8.68 14.70 -23.74
C ALA A 82 -7.19 14.37 -23.62
N ASP A 83 -6.60 13.86 -24.70
CA ASP A 83 -5.17 13.59 -24.74
C ASP A 83 -4.39 14.89 -24.48
N GLY A 84 -3.39 14.83 -23.61
CA GLY A 84 -2.58 15.98 -23.23
C GLY A 84 -3.13 16.89 -22.12
N ALA A 85 -4.34 16.64 -21.58
CA ALA A 85 -4.92 17.52 -20.56
C ALA A 85 -4.04 17.64 -19.29
N PRO A 86 -3.92 18.84 -18.68
CA PRO A 86 -3.13 19.12 -17.48
C PRO A 86 -3.73 18.52 -16.21
N VAL A 87 -3.75 17.19 -16.11
CA VAL A 87 -4.23 16.45 -14.95
C VAL A 87 -3.12 15.56 -14.37
N GLY A 88 -3.03 15.53 -13.04
CA GLY A 88 -2.08 14.73 -12.29
C GLY A 88 -2.73 14.16 -11.04
N HIS A 89 -2.13 13.11 -10.49
CA HIS A 89 -2.57 12.53 -9.22
C HIS A 89 -2.02 13.35 -8.04
N ILE A 90 -2.66 13.22 -6.89
CA ILE A 90 -2.09 13.70 -5.63
C ILE A 90 -0.75 12.99 -5.36
N ASN A 91 0.20 13.71 -4.77
CA ASN A 91 1.49 13.13 -4.37
C ASN A 91 1.26 11.95 -3.43
N TYR A 92 1.95 10.83 -3.68
CA TYR A 92 1.80 9.60 -2.92
C TYR A 92 0.35 9.06 -2.83
N ALA A 93 -0.33 9.05 -3.99
CA ALA A 93 -1.76 8.74 -4.10
C ALA A 93 -2.18 7.43 -3.42
N GLY A 94 -1.32 6.42 -3.37
CA GLY A 94 -1.64 5.15 -2.70
C GLY A 94 -2.01 5.29 -1.22
N ALA A 95 -1.41 6.25 -0.51
CA ALA A 95 -1.67 6.47 0.91
C ALA A 95 -2.50 7.73 1.19
N THR A 96 -2.39 8.76 0.33
CA THR A 96 -3.00 10.08 0.56
C THR A 96 -4.41 10.22 0.00
N ILE A 97 -4.89 9.26 -0.81
CA ILE A 97 -6.24 9.29 -1.37
C ILE A 97 -7.34 9.12 -0.30
N PHE A 98 -7.04 8.43 0.80
CA PHE A 98 -7.99 8.18 1.89
C PHE A 98 -7.77 9.16 3.04
N PRO A 99 -8.80 9.93 3.46
CA PRO A 99 -8.69 10.85 4.58
C PRO A 99 -8.60 10.13 5.93
N GLN A 100 -9.14 8.92 6.01
CA GLN A 100 -9.21 8.09 7.21
C GLN A 100 -9.11 6.62 6.82
N VAL A 101 -8.30 5.85 7.55
CA VAL A 101 -8.15 4.39 7.39
C VAL A 101 -8.27 3.78 8.77
N ASP A 102 -9.27 2.93 8.95
CA ASP A 102 -9.53 2.25 10.21
C ASP A 102 -9.37 0.74 10.11
N VAL A 103 -8.76 0.17 11.15
CA VAL A 103 -8.54 -1.27 11.28
C VAL A 103 -9.07 -1.70 12.64
N SER A 104 -9.97 -2.68 12.63
CA SER A 104 -10.53 -3.32 13.81
C SER A 104 -10.18 -4.81 13.83
N LEU A 105 -9.74 -5.32 14.97
CA LEU A 105 -9.47 -6.74 15.19
C LEU A 105 -10.36 -7.25 16.31
N GLY A 106 -11.17 -8.28 16.05
CA GLY A 106 -12.06 -8.88 17.06
C GLY A 106 -12.97 -7.85 17.72
N ASP A 107 -13.66 -7.03 16.92
CA ASP A 107 -14.55 -5.92 17.34
C ASP A 107 -13.88 -4.79 18.12
N ARG A 108 -12.55 -4.80 18.25
CA ARG A 108 -11.78 -3.72 18.85
C ARG A 108 -11.08 -2.89 17.79
N LEU A 109 -11.41 -1.60 17.73
CA LEU A 109 -10.66 -0.63 16.93
C LEU A 109 -9.22 -0.53 17.45
N ILE A 110 -8.24 -0.81 16.57
CA ILE A 110 -6.81 -0.70 16.88
C ILE A 110 -6.19 0.57 16.28
N SER A 111 -6.78 1.11 15.22
CA SER A 111 -6.37 2.36 14.59
C SER A 111 -6.85 3.59 15.36
N GLN A 112 -6.15 4.71 15.18
CA GLN A 112 -6.64 6.01 15.62
C GLN A 112 -7.48 6.63 14.48
N SER A 113 -8.80 6.56 14.61
CA SER A 113 -9.76 7.18 13.70
C SER A 113 -9.58 8.70 13.68
N THR A 114 -8.81 9.20 12.72
CA THR A 114 -8.56 10.63 12.52
C THR A 114 -8.62 10.96 11.03
N ASN A 115 -9.25 12.08 10.68
CA ASN A 115 -9.35 12.60 9.31
C ASN A 115 -8.04 13.22 8.78
N ALA A 116 -6.90 12.82 9.34
CA ALA A 116 -5.58 13.37 9.03
C ALA A 116 -4.60 12.29 8.54
N HIS A 117 -5.12 11.14 8.08
CA HIS A 117 -4.30 10.04 7.56
C HIS A 117 -3.30 10.50 6.47
N PRO A 118 -3.68 11.32 5.47
CA PRO A 118 -2.74 11.78 4.45
C PRO A 118 -1.55 12.55 5.03
N TYR A 119 -1.81 13.41 6.02
CA TYR A 119 -0.75 14.19 6.67
C TYR A 119 0.18 13.30 7.48
N ARG A 120 -0.38 12.34 8.22
CA ARG A 120 0.42 11.36 8.96
C ARG A 120 1.35 10.60 8.01
N CYS A 121 0.82 10.03 6.92
CA CYS A 121 1.62 9.27 5.96
C CYS A 121 2.75 10.11 5.38
N LEU A 122 2.46 11.36 5.01
CA LEU A 122 3.45 12.23 4.38
C LEU A 122 4.56 12.64 5.37
N ILE A 123 4.19 12.97 6.61
CA ILE A 123 5.15 13.26 7.70
C ILE A 123 6.01 12.03 8.00
N GLU A 124 5.40 10.85 8.07
CA GLU A 124 6.09 9.59 8.31
C GLU A 124 7.09 9.27 7.20
N CYS A 125 6.70 9.46 5.94
CA CYS A 125 7.58 9.32 4.78
C CYS A 125 8.79 10.26 4.88
N LEU A 126 8.57 11.53 5.24
CA LEU A 126 9.62 12.53 5.30
C LEU A 126 10.59 12.37 6.47
N LEU A 127 10.13 11.83 7.60
CA LEU A 127 10.94 11.72 8.82
C LEU A 127 11.63 10.37 9.00
N ASN A 128 10.98 9.27 8.59
CA ASN A 128 11.46 7.92 8.89
C ASN A 128 12.38 7.33 7.82
N TYR A 129 12.32 7.84 6.58
CA TYR A 129 13.02 7.24 5.45
C TYR A 129 14.14 8.14 4.94
N ASP A 130 15.21 7.48 4.49
CA ASP A 130 16.34 8.15 3.87
C ASP A 130 16.02 8.54 2.41
N LYS A 131 16.85 9.43 1.86
CA LYS A 131 16.67 9.95 0.51
C LYS A 131 16.70 8.84 -0.56
N HIS A 132 17.52 7.81 -0.42
CA HIS A 132 17.61 6.74 -1.42
C HIS A 132 16.33 5.90 -1.44
N THR A 133 15.76 5.61 -0.28
CA THR A 133 14.48 4.91 -0.20
C THR A 133 13.35 5.75 -0.82
N LEU A 134 13.35 7.07 -0.59
CA LEU A 134 12.37 7.96 -1.20
C LEU A 134 12.45 7.99 -2.74
N GLU A 135 13.66 8.01 -3.30
CA GLU A 135 13.88 8.03 -4.76
C GLU A 135 13.60 6.69 -5.44
N THR A 136 13.60 5.57 -4.70
CA THR A 136 13.45 4.21 -5.26
C THR A 136 12.09 3.59 -4.96
N VAL A 137 11.79 3.32 -3.70
CA VAL A 137 10.56 2.61 -3.30
C VAL A 137 9.35 3.54 -3.36
N PHE A 138 9.50 4.76 -2.84
CA PHE A 138 8.37 5.69 -2.78
C PHE A 138 8.09 6.37 -4.13
N SER A 139 9.07 6.46 -5.02
CA SER A 139 8.84 6.92 -6.40
C SER A 139 7.92 5.98 -7.18
N ALA A 140 7.96 4.67 -6.91
CA ALA A 140 6.98 3.71 -7.43
C ALA A 140 5.55 3.97 -6.90
N GLY A 141 5.44 4.56 -5.70
CA GLY A 141 4.19 5.04 -5.12
C GLY A 141 3.78 6.45 -5.55
N LEU A 142 4.42 7.02 -6.58
CA LEU A 142 4.24 8.40 -7.04
C LEU A 142 4.54 9.47 -5.96
N PHE A 143 5.44 9.16 -5.03
CA PHE A 143 5.97 10.17 -4.10
C PHE A 143 7.18 10.86 -4.72
N TYR A 144 7.09 12.19 -4.83
CA TYR A 144 8.20 13.04 -5.24
C TYR A 144 8.34 14.18 -4.24
N LYS A 145 9.58 14.40 -3.78
CA LYS A 145 9.87 15.53 -2.89
C LYS A 145 10.01 16.80 -3.72
N ASP A 146 9.30 17.85 -3.31
CA ASP A 146 9.47 19.17 -3.91
C ASP A 146 10.87 19.71 -3.57
N HIS A 147 11.70 19.91 -4.59
CA HIS A 147 12.98 20.58 -4.44
C HIS A 147 12.79 22.07 -4.67
N MET A 148 12.62 22.90 -3.64
CA MET A 148 12.51 24.34 -3.89
C MET A 148 13.83 24.93 -4.45
N VAL A 149 13.67 25.84 -5.43
CA VAL A 149 14.67 26.81 -5.94
C VAL A 149 15.67 26.30 -6.99
N THR A 150 15.20 25.75 -8.12
CA THR A 150 15.84 25.98 -9.45
C THR A 150 14.82 25.81 -10.60
N TRP A 151 13.85 24.90 -10.48
CA TRP A 151 12.95 24.56 -11.59
C TRP A 151 11.80 25.54 -11.84
N MET A 152 11.33 26.30 -10.83
CA MET A 152 10.26 27.31 -11.03
C MET A 152 10.67 28.50 -11.93
N LEU A 153 11.96 28.66 -12.23
CA LEU A 153 12.43 29.70 -13.17
C LEU A 153 12.76 29.17 -14.58
N GLN A 154 12.65 27.86 -14.84
CA GLN A 154 13.11 27.31 -16.12
C GLN A 154 12.27 26.20 -16.76
N THR A 155 11.37 25.50 -16.07
CA THR A 155 10.63 24.39 -16.70
C THR A 155 9.14 24.71 -16.86
N PRO A 156 8.63 24.80 -18.11
CA PRO A 156 7.20 24.91 -18.36
C PRO A 156 6.47 23.65 -17.86
N LEU A 157 5.20 23.82 -17.46
CA LEU A 157 4.33 22.79 -16.88
C LEU A 157 4.26 21.49 -17.71
N GLU A 158 4.50 21.56 -19.01
CA GLU A 158 4.51 20.40 -19.91
C GLU A 158 5.61 19.37 -19.60
N GLU A 159 6.75 19.79 -19.05
CA GLU A 159 7.89 18.89 -18.79
C GLU A 159 7.71 18.05 -17.51
N ILE A 160 7.04 18.62 -16.50
CA ILE A 160 6.64 17.90 -15.28
C ILE A 160 5.61 16.82 -15.64
N MET A 161 4.69 17.16 -16.54
CA MET A 161 3.68 16.24 -17.06
C MET A 161 4.26 15.14 -17.95
N ALA A 162 5.29 15.44 -18.75
CA ALA A 162 5.98 14.47 -19.59
C ALA A 162 6.68 13.38 -18.75
N ARG A 163 7.31 13.75 -17.62
CA ARG A 163 7.91 12.77 -16.69
C ARG A 163 6.91 11.80 -16.07
N GLN A 164 5.64 12.21 -15.91
CA GLN A 164 4.56 11.32 -15.43
C GLN A 164 4.05 10.38 -16.53
N ARG A 165 4.26 10.68 -17.82
CA ARG A 165 3.87 9.81 -18.96
C ARG A 165 4.91 8.76 -19.34
N GLU A 166 6.19 8.97 -19.05
CA GLU A 166 7.29 8.12 -19.53
C GLU A 166 7.70 6.99 -18.56
N LEU A 167 7.00 6.79 -17.44
CA LEU A 167 7.33 5.71 -16.51
C LEU A 167 6.99 4.34 -17.15
N PRO A 168 7.98 3.45 -17.37
CA PRO A 168 7.70 2.12 -17.86
C PRO A 168 6.98 1.36 -16.75
N LEU A 169 5.67 1.19 -16.92
CA LEU A 169 4.91 0.21 -16.13
C LEU A 169 5.60 -1.15 -16.31
N PRO A 170 5.96 -1.87 -15.23
CA PRO A 170 6.41 -3.23 -15.38
C PRO A 170 5.27 -4.11 -15.94
N MET A 171 5.37 -4.40 -17.24
CA MET A 171 4.73 -5.51 -18.00
C MET A 171 3.23 -5.38 -18.35
N PRO A 172 2.75 -6.04 -19.43
CA PRO A 172 1.74 -5.48 -20.32
C PRO A 172 0.32 -5.64 -19.78
N VAL A 173 -0.41 -4.53 -19.63
CA VAL A 173 -1.86 -4.56 -19.44
C VAL A 173 -2.51 -4.59 -20.82
N MET A 174 -2.80 -5.81 -21.26
CA MET A 174 -3.70 -6.09 -22.37
C MET A 174 -5.04 -5.37 -22.12
N CYS A 175 -5.42 -4.52 -23.07
CA CYS A 175 -6.73 -3.89 -23.12
C CYS A 175 -7.81 -4.98 -23.20
N ARG A 176 -8.51 -5.24 -22.08
CA ARG A 176 -9.83 -5.86 -22.10
C ARG A 176 -10.65 -5.47 -20.87
N THR A 177 -11.88 -5.09 -21.18
CA THR A 177 -13.02 -4.81 -20.30
C THR A 177 -13.24 -5.89 -19.26
N THR A 178 -13.24 -5.50 -17.99
CA THR A 178 -14.22 -5.81 -16.93
C THR A 178 -13.75 -5.18 -15.62
N CYS A 179 -14.70 -4.67 -14.82
CA CYS A 179 -14.44 -4.02 -13.53
C CYS A 179 -14.56 -5.07 -12.42
N THR A 180 -13.44 -5.42 -11.79
CA THR A 180 -13.36 -6.15 -10.54
C THR A 180 -12.17 -5.59 -9.76
N HIS A 181 -12.40 -5.23 -8.50
CA HIS A 181 -11.36 -4.85 -7.54
C HIS A 181 -11.45 -5.79 -6.36
N SER A 182 -10.29 -6.27 -5.91
CA SER A 182 -10.20 -7.19 -4.80
C SER A 182 -8.87 -6.97 -4.07
N GLN A 183 -8.91 -7.00 -2.75
CA GLN A 183 -7.71 -6.91 -1.92
C GLN A 183 -7.02 -8.26 -1.83
N ARG A 184 -5.69 -8.30 -1.96
CA ARG A 184 -4.90 -9.53 -1.85
C ARG A 184 -4.27 -9.65 -0.47
N TYR A 185 -4.53 -10.76 0.21
CA TYR A 185 -3.99 -11.09 1.54
C TYR A 185 -3.25 -12.41 1.54
N LEU A 186 -2.05 -12.40 2.12
CA LEU A 186 -1.19 -13.56 2.28
C LEU A 186 -1.71 -14.49 3.39
N LEU A 187 -2.22 -15.67 3.05
CA LEU A 187 -2.67 -16.69 4.00
C LEU A 187 -1.61 -17.78 4.17
N SER A 188 -1.18 -17.99 5.40
CA SER A 188 -0.19 -19.01 5.77
C SER A 188 -0.82 -20.08 6.66
N ARG A 189 -0.74 -21.35 6.25
CA ARG A 189 -1.27 -22.48 7.03
C ARG A 189 -0.21 -23.02 7.98
N LYS A 190 -0.56 -23.25 9.26
CA LYS A 190 0.32 -23.87 10.26
C LYS A 190 -0.08 -25.32 10.50
N THR A 191 0.89 -26.22 10.59
CA THR A 191 0.66 -27.60 11.04
C THR A 191 0.51 -27.66 12.56
N ASP A 192 -0.58 -28.27 13.02
CA ASP A 192 -0.70 -28.74 14.40
C ASP A 192 0.18 -29.98 14.56
N ALA A 193 1.11 -29.93 15.52
CA ALA A 193 1.95 -31.06 15.91
C ALA A 193 1.18 -32.02 16.84
#